data_AF-A0A958GIP7-F1
#
_entry.id   AF-A0A958GIP7-F1
#
_cell.length_a   1.000
_cell.length_b   1.000
_cell.length_c   1.000
_cell.angle_alpha   90.00
_cell.angle_beta   90.00
_cell.angle_gamma   90.00
#
_symmetry.space_group_name_H-M   'P 1'
#
loop_
_entity.id
_entity.type
_entity.pdbx_description
1 polymer ?
#
loop_
_entity_poly.entity_id
_entity_poly.type
_entity_poly.pdbx_seq_one_letter_code
_entity_poly.pdbx_strand_id
1 'polypeptide(L)'
;MNSTNNKAQYIHNESGSAIVGVLIFLALALVMTAGILSYNQGELHHTYALKKRSSAYYRAEAATGKAVAWLKEHSKDLVSPFTRENFYSTFEIDTAIQLGTNEGANFGVPTRVKLTGTDQSAILVYGQEGATANFPNTVNIDSGEDFDPVAAFASEDFGDMIVRVTLVNAIPEIPANDFGPTPAATPTTDFRPVFRIDASTAANGGTHVYAYATSEIVTSDNGCVCDCSQYSGNSGSSGSSSGSSGSGSSGASGSS
;
A
#
# COMPACT_ATOMS: atom_id res chain seq x y z
N MET A 1 39.84 6.78 102.45
CA MET A 1 40.22 5.81 101.41
C MET A 1 39.03 5.57 100.50
N ASN A 2 39.29 5.67 99.20
CA ASN A 2 38.37 5.65 98.07
C ASN A 2 37.45 4.43 98.01
N SER A 3 36.24 4.61 97.48
CA SER A 3 35.87 4.04 96.18
C SER A 3 34.44 4.43 95.82
N THR A 4 34.28 5.50 95.04
CA THR A 4 33.03 5.87 94.38
C THR A 4 32.87 5.00 93.13
N ASN A 5 32.01 3.97 93.23
CA ASN A 5 31.55 3.19 92.08
C ASN A 5 30.58 4.01 91.22
N ASN A 6 31.11 4.75 90.24
CA ASN A 6 30.33 5.30 89.15
C ASN A 6 30.01 4.17 88.16
N LYS A 7 28.87 3.49 88.35
CA LYS A 7 28.25 2.74 87.26
C LYS A 7 27.61 3.74 86.30
N ALA A 8 28.35 4.12 85.26
CA ALA A 8 27.78 4.77 84.09
C ALA A 8 26.71 3.84 83.51
N GLN A 9 25.43 4.17 83.72
CA GLN A 9 24.34 3.54 83.00
C GLN A 9 24.46 3.97 81.53
N TYR A 10 24.95 3.04 80.70
CA TYR A 10 24.79 3.11 79.26
C TYR A 10 23.28 3.02 78.97
N ILE A 11 22.63 4.17 78.81
CA ILE A 11 21.27 4.23 78.28
C ILE A 11 21.37 3.72 76.85
N HIS A 12 20.92 2.48 76.64
CA HIS A 12 20.87 1.83 75.34
C HIS A 12 20.04 2.71 74.39
N ASN A 13 20.70 3.25 73.36
CA ASN A 13 20.15 4.23 72.42
C ASN A 13 19.25 3.53 71.36
N GLU A 14 18.39 2.60 71.80
CA GLU A 14 17.58 1.71 70.96
C GLU A 14 16.49 2.44 70.19
N SER A 15 16.00 3.56 70.71
CA SER A 15 15.04 4.42 70.02
C SER A 15 15.65 5.14 68.81
N GLY A 16 16.94 5.50 68.86
CA GLY A 16 17.64 6.15 67.76
C GLY A 16 17.93 5.20 66.59
N SER A 17 18.32 3.96 66.88
CA SER A 17 18.56 2.93 65.85
C SER A 17 17.27 2.44 65.17
N ALA A 18 16.15 2.38 65.91
CA ALA A 18 14.84 2.03 65.36
C ALA A 18 14.34 3.07 64.34
N ILE A 19 14.50 4.36 64.62
CA ILE A 19 14.12 5.45 63.69
C ILE A 19 14.94 5.37 62.40
N VAL A 20 16.25 5.14 62.49
CA VAL A 20 17.12 4.98 61.31
C VAL A 20 16.72 3.75 60.50
N GLY A 21 16.39 2.63 61.15
CA GLY A 21 15.89 1.43 60.48
C GLY A 21 14.60 1.67 59.69
N VAL A 22 13.64 2.40 60.27
CA VAL A 22 12.39 2.77 59.59
C VAL A 22 12.64 3.69 58.39
N LEU A 23 13.55 4.65 58.51
CA LEU A 23 13.91 5.56 57.41
C LEU A 23 14.58 4.82 56.24
N ILE A 24 15.46 3.86 56.52
CA ILE A 24 16.08 3.02 55.49
C ILE A 24 15.01 2.16 54.80
N PHE A 25 14.08 1.57 55.55
CA PHE A 25 13.01 0.77 54.98
C PHE A 25 12.07 1.60 54.09
N LEU A 26 11.72 2.82 54.52
CA LEU A 26 10.95 3.78 53.72
C LEU A 26 11.69 4.19 52.45
N ALA A 27 13.00 4.45 52.52
CA ALA A 27 13.81 4.77 51.35
C ALA A 27 13.85 3.62 50.34
N LEU A 28 14.03 2.37 50.81
CA LEU A 28 14.00 1.19 49.95
C LEU A 28 12.62 0.98 49.30
N ALA A 29 11.54 1.16 50.07
CA ALA A 29 10.18 1.06 49.55
C ALA A 29 9.90 2.12 48.46
N LEU A 30 10.38 3.36 48.67
CA LEU A 30 10.26 4.43 47.66
C LEU A 30 11.06 4.12 46.40
N VAL A 31 12.29 3.60 46.52
CA VAL A 31 13.09 3.20 45.36
C VAL A 31 12.43 2.07 44.57
N MET A 32 11.88 1.04 45.25
CA MET A 32 11.15 -0.04 44.57
C MET A 32 9.90 0.50 43.87
N THR A 33 9.14 1.37 44.52
CA THR A 33 7.91 1.96 43.93
C THR A 33 8.24 2.82 42.71
N ALA A 34 9.31 3.63 42.78
CA ALA A 34 9.79 4.43 41.66
C ALA A 34 10.30 3.56 40.50
N GLY A 35 10.97 2.44 40.80
CA GLY A 35 11.41 1.46 39.80
C GLY A 35 10.24 0.80 39.08
N ILE A 36 9.23 0.34 39.82
CA ILE A 36 8.00 -0.25 39.26
C ILE A 36 7.23 0.78 38.43
N LEU A 37 7.13 2.03 38.90
CA LEU A 37 6.46 3.09 38.15
C LEU A 37 7.18 3.41 36.83
N SER A 38 8.51 3.50 36.86
CA SER A 38 9.33 3.75 35.66
C SER A 38 9.21 2.61 34.65
N TYR A 39 9.19 1.36 35.12
CA TYR A 39 8.97 0.19 34.28
C TYR A 39 7.59 0.20 33.61
N ASN A 40 6.53 0.42 34.39
CA ASN A 40 5.16 0.50 33.86
C ASN A 40 4.96 1.68 32.89
N GLN A 41 5.60 2.83 33.15
CA GLN A 41 5.59 3.96 32.20
C GLN A 41 6.20 3.56 30.86
N GLY A 42 7.33 2.83 30.87
CA GLY A 42 7.97 2.31 29.66
C GLY A 42 7.03 1.40 28.85
N GLU A 43 6.38 0.45 29.50
CA GLU A 43 5.43 -0.48 28.84
C GLU A 43 4.20 0.24 28.27
N LEU A 44 3.65 1.22 28.99
CA LEU A 44 2.52 2.03 28.52
C LEU A 44 2.90 2.88 27.31
N HIS A 45 4.08 3.51 27.33
CA HIS A 45 4.59 4.26 26.19
C HIS A 45 4.78 3.37 24.96
N HIS A 46 5.36 2.19 25.15
CA HIS A 46 5.55 1.22 24.07
C HIS A 46 4.21 0.74 23.49
N THR A 47 3.27 0.35 24.35
CA THR A 47 1.94 -0.13 23.94
C THR A 47 1.15 0.97 23.20
N TYR A 48 1.21 2.21 23.69
CA TYR A 48 0.59 3.36 23.03
C TYR A 48 1.23 3.64 21.66
N ALA A 49 2.56 3.61 21.58
CA ALA A 49 3.28 3.81 20.31
C ALA A 49 2.93 2.72 19.29
N LEU A 50 2.88 1.45 19.72
CA LEU A 50 2.44 0.33 18.87
C LEU A 50 1.00 0.54 18.39
N LYS A 51 0.06 0.86 19.29
CA LYS A 51 -1.33 1.11 18.91
C LYS A 51 -1.45 2.24 17.89
N LYS A 52 -0.71 3.34 18.09
CA LYS A 52 -0.68 4.47 17.15
C LYS A 52 -0.14 4.06 15.78
N ARG A 53 0.93 3.27 15.74
CA ARG A 53 1.52 2.75 14.49
C ARG A 53 0.57 1.80 13.77
N SER A 54 -0.04 0.86 14.47
CA SER A 54 -1.01 -0.07 13.89
C SER A 54 -2.25 0.66 13.36
N SER A 55 -2.75 1.66 14.08
CA SER A 55 -3.86 2.49 13.61
C SER A 55 -3.51 3.29 12.34
N ALA A 56 -2.29 3.83 12.26
CA ALA A 56 -1.80 4.47 11.03
C ALA A 56 -1.70 3.47 9.86
N TYR A 57 -1.23 2.25 10.12
CA TYR A 57 -1.13 1.19 9.12
C TYR A 57 -2.51 0.80 8.55
N TYR A 58 -3.49 0.53 9.40
CA TYR A 58 -4.84 0.17 8.93
C TYR A 58 -5.52 1.28 8.14
N ARG A 59 -5.26 2.55 8.47
CA ARG A 59 -5.78 3.68 7.69
C ARG A 59 -5.11 3.80 6.33
N ALA A 60 -3.79 3.60 6.27
CA ALA A 60 -3.06 3.56 4.99
C ALA A 60 -3.54 2.39 4.11
N GLU A 61 -3.71 1.20 4.68
CA GLU A 61 -4.24 0.03 3.98
C GLU A 61 -5.68 0.27 3.45
N ALA A 62 -6.55 0.86 4.27
CA ALA A 62 -7.90 1.23 3.84
C ALA A 62 -7.89 2.25 2.69
N ALA A 63 -6.99 3.26 2.74
CA ALA A 63 -6.82 4.23 1.68
C ALA A 63 -6.29 3.58 0.38
N THR A 64 -5.34 2.65 0.47
CA THR A 64 -4.90 1.83 -0.68
C THR A 64 -6.06 1.04 -1.27
N GLY A 65 -6.88 0.39 -0.43
CA GLY A 65 -8.06 -0.36 -0.88
C GLY A 65 -9.09 0.53 -1.60
N LYS A 66 -9.34 1.73 -1.08
CA LYS A 66 -10.18 2.74 -1.75
C LYS A 66 -9.61 3.17 -3.09
N ALA A 67 -8.30 3.39 -3.20
CA ALA A 67 -7.67 3.78 -4.46
C ALA A 67 -7.76 2.67 -5.52
N VAL A 68 -7.62 1.40 -5.13
CA VAL A 68 -7.88 0.26 -6.01
C VAL A 68 -9.35 0.24 -6.47
N ALA A 69 -10.29 0.48 -5.56
CA ALA A 69 -11.71 0.54 -5.89
C ALA A 69 -12.01 1.68 -6.87
N TRP A 70 -11.42 2.86 -6.66
CA TRP A 70 -11.56 4.00 -7.56
C TRP A 70 -11.05 3.70 -8.98
N LEU A 71 -9.87 3.07 -9.09
CA LEU A 71 -9.32 2.63 -10.40
C LEU A 71 -10.24 1.64 -11.10
N LYS A 72 -10.92 0.78 -10.35
CA LYS A 72 -11.88 -0.18 -10.90
C LYS A 72 -13.15 0.51 -11.37
N GLU A 73 -13.68 1.44 -10.58
CA GLU A 73 -14.89 2.21 -10.90
C GLU A 73 -14.70 3.06 -12.16
N HIS A 74 -13.56 3.74 -12.27
CA HIS A 74 -13.21 4.61 -13.40
C HIS A 74 -12.41 3.88 -14.50
N SER A 75 -12.43 2.54 -14.52
CA SER A 75 -11.64 1.75 -15.47
C SER A 75 -11.96 2.07 -16.93
N LYS A 76 -13.21 2.40 -17.23
CA LYS A 76 -13.67 2.80 -18.56
C LYS A 76 -13.27 4.23 -18.95
N ASP A 77 -13.08 5.10 -17.96
CA ASP A 77 -12.61 6.47 -18.16
C ASP A 77 -11.12 6.51 -18.43
N LEU A 78 -10.35 5.60 -17.82
CA LEU A 78 -8.89 5.61 -17.84
C LEU A 78 -8.26 4.83 -19.01
N VAL A 79 -9.05 4.12 -19.81
CA VAL A 79 -8.52 3.15 -20.78
C VAL A 79 -7.94 3.79 -22.04
N SER A 80 -8.43 4.97 -22.44
CA SER A 80 -8.12 5.55 -23.76
C SER A 80 -6.63 5.78 -24.04
N PRO A 81 -5.77 6.15 -23.07
CA PRO A 81 -4.32 6.27 -23.31
C PRO A 81 -3.60 4.94 -23.51
N PHE A 82 -4.21 3.82 -23.14
CA PHE A 82 -3.59 2.51 -23.17
C PHE A 82 -3.97 1.67 -24.41
N THR A 83 -4.81 2.22 -25.28
CA THR A 83 -5.08 1.58 -26.58
C THR A 83 -3.87 1.68 -27.47
N ARG A 84 -3.72 0.71 -28.37
CA ARG A 84 -2.60 0.65 -29.32
C ARG A 84 -2.43 1.90 -30.18
N GLU A 85 -3.52 2.63 -30.46
CA GLU A 85 -3.48 3.86 -31.26
C GLU A 85 -2.94 5.07 -30.48
N ASN A 86 -3.16 5.11 -29.16
CA ASN A 86 -2.90 6.29 -28.33
C ASN A 86 -1.69 6.13 -27.40
N PHE A 87 -1.20 4.91 -27.21
CA PHE A 87 -0.16 4.65 -26.22
C PHE A 87 1.11 5.46 -26.47
N TYR A 88 1.72 5.37 -27.65
CA TYR A 88 2.98 6.07 -27.93
C TYR A 88 2.85 7.57 -28.21
N SER A 89 1.62 8.08 -28.42
CA SER A 89 1.38 9.53 -28.45
C SER A 89 1.27 10.12 -27.04
N THR A 90 0.94 9.29 -26.05
CA THR A 90 0.74 9.71 -24.66
C THR A 90 1.91 9.36 -23.74
N PHE A 91 2.52 8.20 -23.98
CA PHE A 91 3.57 7.64 -23.15
C PHE A 91 4.81 7.24 -23.95
N GLU A 92 5.94 7.26 -23.26
CA GLU A 92 7.22 6.70 -23.70
C GLU A 92 7.63 5.57 -22.77
N ILE A 93 8.07 4.44 -23.35
CA ILE A 93 8.68 3.33 -22.60
C ILE A 93 10.20 3.49 -22.67
N ASP A 94 10.81 3.72 -21.52
CA ASP A 94 12.26 3.73 -21.40
C ASP A 94 12.80 2.30 -21.22
N THR A 95 13.96 2.07 -21.82
CA THR A 95 14.78 0.88 -21.64
C THR A 95 15.40 0.81 -20.24
N ALA A 96 15.69 1.97 -19.63
CA ALA A 96 16.14 2.07 -18.25
C ALA A 96 14.96 2.35 -17.30
N ILE A 97 15.05 1.85 -16.07
CA ILE A 97 14.10 2.21 -15.01
C ILE A 97 14.55 3.54 -14.40
N GLN A 98 13.71 4.56 -14.45
CA GLN A 98 14.04 5.91 -13.99
C GLN A 98 12.97 6.52 -13.08
N LEU A 99 13.37 7.43 -12.20
CA LEU A 99 12.46 8.21 -11.36
C LEU A 99 11.81 9.34 -12.16
N GLY A 100 10.58 9.68 -11.82
CA GLY A 100 9.89 10.84 -12.41
C GLY A 100 10.36 12.14 -11.78
N THR A 101 10.53 13.19 -12.56
CA THR A 101 10.85 14.53 -12.01
C THR A 101 9.75 15.10 -11.11
N ASN A 102 8.52 14.58 -11.21
CA ASN A 102 7.35 14.94 -10.41
C ASN A 102 7.07 14.01 -9.20
N GLU A 103 7.95 13.06 -8.89
CA GLU A 103 7.74 12.07 -7.81
C GLU A 103 8.14 12.52 -6.40
N GLY A 104 8.69 13.73 -6.28
CA GLY A 104 9.21 14.25 -5.02
C GLY A 104 10.58 13.66 -4.62
N ALA A 105 11.20 14.22 -3.59
CA ALA A 105 12.59 13.91 -3.24
C ALA A 105 12.77 12.64 -2.36
N ASN A 106 11.74 12.22 -1.63
CA ASN A 106 11.90 11.27 -0.52
C ASN A 106 11.38 9.86 -0.81
N PHE A 107 10.42 9.71 -1.73
CA PHE A 107 9.84 8.42 -2.06
C PHE A 107 9.56 8.30 -3.55
N GLY A 108 10.64 8.27 -4.33
CA GLY A 108 10.58 8.04 -5.77
C GLY A 108 10.09 6.63 -6.10
N VAL A 109 9.32 6.50 -7.17
CA VAL A 109 8.84 5.24 -7.69
C VAL A 109 9.57 4.96 -8.99
N PRO A 110 10.46 3.96 -9.05
CA PRO A 110 11.11 3.62 -10.30
C PRO A 110 10.06 3.20 -11.34
N THR A 111 9.96 3.93 -12.46
CA THR A 111 9.03 3.64 -13.56
C THR A 111 9.78 3.36 -14.85
N ARG A 112 9.16 2.58 -15.73
CA ARG A 112 9.59 2.41 -17.13
C ARG A 112 8.78 3.26 -18.10
N VAL A 113 7.64 3.78 -17.64
CA VAL A 113 6.73 4.58 -18.46
C VAL A 113 6.79 6.03 -17.99
N LYS A 114 6.93 6.94 -18.95
CA LYS A 114 6.91 8.39 -18.77
C LYS A 114 5.89 9.02 -19.72
N LEU A 115 5.50 10.26 -19.44
CA LEU A 115 4.67 11.04 -20.36
C LEU A 115 5.53 11.51 -21.54
N THR A 116 5.02 11.33 -22.76
CA THR A 116 5.74 11.66 -24.00
C THR A 116 6.29 13.08 -23.98
N GLY A 117 7.57 13.23 -24.37
CA GLY A 117 8.26 14.52 -24.41
C GLY A 117 8.60 15.10 -23.03
N THR A 118 8.53 14.33 -21.95
CA THR A 118 8.86 14.79 -20.59
C THR A 118 9.60 13.71 -19.78
N ASP A 119 10.29 14.14 -18.72
CA ASP A 119 10.86 13.24 -17.70
C ASP A 119 9.89 12.98 -16.54
N GLN A 120 8.59 13.20 -16.74
CA GLN A 120 7.56 13.08 -15.70
C GLN A 120 6.91 11.69 -15.77
N SER A 121 6.68 11.12 -14.59
CA SER A 121 5.88 9.90 -14.45
C SER A 121 4.39 10.25 -14.53
N ALA A 122 3.58 9.34 -15.05
CA ALA A 122 2.13 9.47 -15.00
C ALA A 122 1.62 9.12 -13.60
N ILE A 123 1.14 10.13 -12.87
CA ILE A 123 0.83 10.06 -11.44
C ILE A 123 -0.49 10.76 -11.12
N LEU A 124 -1.36 10.07 -10.39
CA LEU A 124 -2.50 10.65 -9.68
C LEU A 124 -2.13 10.86 -8.21
N VAL A 125 -2.52 11.99 -7.61
CA VAL A 125 -2.19 12.32 -6.22
C VAL A 125 -3.42 12.86 -5.50
N TYR A 126 -3.63 12.35 -4.29
CA TYR A 126 -4.50 12.94 -3.28
C TYR A 126 -3.66 13.39 -2.08
N GLY A 127 -3.88 14.63 -1.63
CA GLY A 127 -3.04 15.32 -0.66
C GLY A 127 -2.10 16.35 -1.31
N GLN A 128 -1.58 17.30 -0.52
CA GLN A 128 -0.82 18.45 -1.03
C GLN A 128 0.70 18.26 -1.07
N GLU A 129 1.21 17.10 -0.63
CA GLU A 129 2.66 16.90 -0.45
C GLU A 129 3.11 15.57 -1.05
N GLY A 130 4.39 15.51 -1.47
CA GLY A 130 5.08 14.26 -1.79
C GLY A 130 5.17 13.88 -3.27
N ALA A 131 4.32 14.43 -4.13
CA ALA A 131 4.44 14.35 -5.59
C ALA A 131 3.54 15.40 -6.26
N THR A 132 3.80 15.71 -7.53
CA THR A 132 2.90 16.53 -8.34
C THR A 132 2.12 15.63 -9.28
N ALA A 133 0.79 15.66 -9.17
CA ALA A 133 -0.08 14.92 -10.08
C ALA A 133 0.16 15.39 -11.53
N ASN A 134 0.36 14.42 -12.41
CA ASN A 134 0.37 14.64 -13.84
C ASN A 134 -0.06 13.33 -14.50
N PHE A 135 -1.26 13.30 -15.05
CA PHE A 135 -1.81 12.17 -15.77
C PHE A 135 -2.54 12.73 -16.99
N PRO A 136 -2.45 12.10 -18.16
CA PRO A 136 -3.11 12.60 -19.36
C PRO A 136 -4.62 12.68 -19.14
N ASN A 137 -5.26 13.69 -19.74
CA ASN A 137 -6.71 13.66 -19.91
C ASN A 137 -7.09 12.44 -20.74
N THR A 138 -8.22 11.85 -20.40
CA THR A 138 -8.70 10.62 -21.02
C THR A 138 -10.10 10.81 -21.57
N VAL A 139 -10.64 9.76 -22.19
CA VAL A 139 -11.97 9.76 -22.77
C VAL A 139 -12.65 8.47 -22.33
N ASN A 140 -13.88 8.58 -21.83
CA ASN A 140 -14.68 7.44 -21.48
C ASN A 140 -15.00 6.61 -22.73
N ILE A 141 -14.65 5.32 -22.71
CA ILE A 141 -14.76 4.47 -23.90
C ILE A 141 -16.20 4.17 -24.34
N ASP A 142 -17.18 4.25 -23.42
CA ASP A 142 -18.58 3.96 -23.74
C ASP A 142 -19.32 5.20 -24.26
N SER A 143 -19.06 6.37 -23.67
CA SER A 143 -19.79 7.62 -23.93
C SER A 143 -19.05 8.58 -24.85
N GLY A 144 -17.71 8.47 -24.95
CA GLY A 144 -16.87 9.42 -25.67
C GLY A 144 -16.68 10.77 -24.98
N GLU A 145 -17.09 10.90 -23.71
CA GLU A 145 -16.92 12.13 -22.93
C GLU A 145 -15.49 12.28 -22.42
N ASP A 146 -14.97 13.51 -22.44
CA ASP A 146 -13.67 13.84 -21.86
C ASP A 146 -13.69 13.65 -20.34
N PHE A 147 -12.62 13.06 -19.80
CA PHE A 147 -12.44 12.85 -18.38
C PHE A 147 -11.08 13.42 -17.94
N ASP A 148 -11.06 14.06 -16.77
CA ASP A 148 -9.86 14.56 -16.11
C ASP A 148 -9.56 13.69 -14.88
N PRO A 149 -8.69 12.68 -15.01
CA PRO A 149 -8.33 11.80 -13.91
C PRO A 149 -7.70 12.53 -12.72
N VAL A 150 -6.95 13.60 -12.98
CA VAL A 150 -6.21 14.33 -11.94
C VAL A 150 -7.21 15.05 -11.04
N ALA A 151 -8.14 15.78 -11.62
CA ALA A 151 -9.19 16.47 -10.86
C ALA A 151 -10.13 15.48 -10.16
N ALA A 152 -10.57 14.43 -10.86
CA ALA A 152 -11.47 13.43 -10.30
C ALA A 152 -10.82 12.69 -9.10
N PHE A 153 -9.57 12.24 -9.24
CA PHE A 153 -8.86 11.56 -8.15
C PHE A 153 -8.58 12.48 -6.97
N ALA A 154 -8.24 13.74 -7.21
CA ALA A 154 -8.00 14.72 -6.14
C ALA A 154 -9.27 15.08 -5.37
N SER A 155 -10.45 14.87 -5.95
CA SER A 155 -11.76 15.12 -5.32
C SER A 155 -12.27 13.97 -4.44
N GLU A 156 -11.65 12.79 -4.55
CA GLU A 156 -12.04 11.58 -3.82
C GLU A 156 -11.63 11.64 -2.34
N ASP A 157 -12.41 11.04 -1.43
CA ASP A 157 -12.10 11.01 0.01
C ASP A 157 -11.34 9.74 0.42
N PHE A 158 -10.01 9.85 0.43
CA PHE A 158 -9.12 8.82 0.96
C PHE A 158 -8.81 8.98 2.46
N GLY A 159 -9.51 9.88 3.17
CA GLY A 159 -9.29 10.21 4.57
C GLY A 159 -8.09 11.14 4.77
N ASP A 160 -7.38 10.97 5.89
CA ASP A 160 -6.22 11.80 6.25
C ASP A 160 -4.89 11.29 5.67
N MET A 161 -4.93 10.34 4.73
CA MET A 161 -3.75 9.77 4.09
C MET A 161 -3.41 10.52 2.81
N ILE A 162 -2.13 10.64 2.50
CA ILE A 162 -1.64 11.02 1.17
C ILE A 162 -1.65 9.75 0.32
N VAL A 163 -2.33 9.78 -0.82
CA VAL A 163 -2.42 8.64 -1.73
C VAL A 163 -1.84 9.03 -3.08
N ARG A 164 -1.03 8.13 -3.64
CA ARG A 164 -0.44 8.29 -4.96
C ARG A 164 -0.63 7.04 -5.79
N VAL A 165 -1.04 7.21 -7.03
CA VAL A 165 -1.11 6.13 -8.02
C VAL A 165 -0.15 6.48 -9.14
N THR A 166 0.91 5.70 -9.29
CA THR A 166 1.94 5.90 -10.31
C THR A 166 1.86 4.78 -11.34
N LEU A 167 1.81 5.11 -12.63
CA LEU A 167 1.99 4.14 -13.70
C LEU A 167 3.47 3.73 -13.74
N VAL A 168 3.75 2.50 -13.34
CA VAL A 168 5.14 2.00 -13.28
C VAL A 168 5.57 1.27 -14.54
N ASN A 169 4.61 0.64 -15.21
CA ASN A 169 4.85 -0.12 -16.43
C ASN A 169 3.57 -0.22 -17.27
N ALA A 170 3.72 -0.54 -18.55
CA ALA A 170 2.65 -0.87 -19.46
C ALA A 170 3.09 -2.06 -20.29
N ILE A 171 2.38 -3.18 -20.20
CA ILE A 171 2.79 -4.46 -20.79
C ILE A 171 1.94 -4.70 -22.04
N PRO A 172 2.53 -4.74 -23.24
CA PRO A 172 1.78 -5.10 -24.44
C PRO A 172 1.19 -6.51 -24.28
N GLU A 173 -0.03 -6.72 -24.74
CA GLU A 173 -0.67 -8.05 -24.67
C GLU A 173 0.17 -9.10 -25.41
N ILE A 174 0.68 -8.75 -26.60
CA ILE A 174 1.59 -9.58 -27.39
C ILE A 174 2.90 -8.80 -27.63
N PRO A 175 3.96 -9.04 -26.84
CA PRO A 175 5.23 -8.30 -26.94
C PRO A 175 5.91 -8.36 -28.30
N ALA A 176 5.72 -9.45 -29.06
CA ALA A 176 6.28 -9.58 -30.41
C ALA A 176 5.66 -8.61 -31.43
N ASN A 177 4.50 -8.04 -31.11
CA ASN A 177 3.77 -7.11 -31.97
C ASN A 177 3.78 -5.68 -31.43
N ASP A 178 4.59 -5.41 -30.40
CA ASP A 178 4.94 -4.06 -30.00
C ASP A 178 6.17 -3.62 -30.80
N PHE A 179 5.92 -2.84 -31.86
CA PHE A 179 7.00 -2.38 -32.73
C PHE A 179 7.68 -1.11 -32.20
N GLY A 180 7.21 -0.55 -31.07
CA GLY A 180 7.75 0.67 -30.49
C GLY A 180 7.13 1.96 -31.04
N PRO A 181 7.68 3.12 -30.65
CA PRO A 181 7.19 4.41 -31.10
C PRO A 181 7.47 4.66 -32.60
N THR A 182 6.74 5.62 -33.18
CA THR A 182 6.96 6.09 -34.56
C THR A 182 8.45 6.42 -34.79
N PRO A 183 9.07 6.03 -35.93
CA PRO A 183 8.48 5.61 -37.20
C PRO A 183 8.15 4.11 -37.34
N ALA A 184 8.23 3.33 -36.27
CA ALA A 184 7.80 1.94 -36.30
C ALA A 184 6.28 1.83 -36.57
N ALA A 185 5.85 0.63 -36.99
CA ALA A 185 4.43 0.37 -37.20
C ALA A 185 3.66 0.52 -35.87
N THR A 186 2.41 0.98 -35.94
CA THR A 186 1.55 1.03 -34.74
C THR A 186 1.47 -0.37 -34.11
N PRO A 187 1.55 -0.48 -32.76
CA PRO A 187 1.33 -1.76 -32.08
C PRO A 187 0.02 -2.41 -32.52
N THR A 188 -0.01 -3.74 -32.59
CA THR A 188 -1.26 -4.43 -32.99
C THR A 188 -2.18 -4.73 -31.81
N THR A 189 -1.66 -4.67 -30.58
CA THR A 189 -2.36 -5.00 -29.33
C THR A 189 -2.29 -3.85 -28.33
N ASP A 190 -3.29 -3.79 -27.45
CA ASP A 190 -3.37 -2.81 -26.37
C ASP A 190 -2.34 -3.10 -25.26
N PHE A 191 -2.17 -2.13 -24.36
CA PHE A 191 -1.20 -2.18 -23.27
C PHE A 191 -1.88 -2.35 -21.92
N ARG A 192 -1.51 -3.40 -21.18
CA ARG A 192 -1.98 -3.59 -19.80
C ARG A 192 -1.24 -2.66 -18.85
N PRO A 193 -1.90 -1.69 -18.21
CA PRO A 193 -1.23 -0.79 -17.29
C PRO A 193 -0.92 -1.51 -15.98
N VAL A 194 0.25 -1.22 -15.42
CA VAL A 194 0.67 -1.63 -14.08
C VAL A 194 0.85 -0.37 -13.25
N PHE A 195 -0.01 -0.21 -12.26
CA PHE A 195 0.03 0.88 -11.31
C PHE A 195 0.66 0.43 -10.00
N ARG A 196 1.48 1.29 -9.42
CA ARG A 196 1.83 1.23 -8.00
C ARG A 196 0.98 2.24 -7.25
N ILE A 197 0.36 1.79 -6.17
CA ILE A 197 -0.48 2.60 -5.31
C ILE A 197 0.25 2.71 -3.98
N ASP A 198 0.61 3.92 -3.59
CA ASP A 198 1.23 4.23 -2.30
C ASP A 198 0.24 5.02 -1.45
N ALA A 199 0.03 4.61 -0.20
CA ALA A 199 -0.71 5.38 0.80
C ALA A 199 0.21 5.65 1.99
N SER A 200 0.27 6.91 2.42
CA SER A 200 1.18 7.34 3.47
C SER A 200 0.55 8.38 4.39
N THR A 201 1.01 8.41 5.64
CA THR A 201 0.59 9.43 6.60
C THR A 201 1.26 10.79 6.39
N ALA A 202 2.39 10.83 5.67
CA ALA A 202 3.17 12.03 5.40
C ALA A 202 4.16 11.79 4.25
N ALA A 203 4.50 12.85 3.51
CA ALA A 203 5.42 12.78 2.38
C ALA A 203 6.85 12.35 2.75
N ASN A 204 7.30 12.71 3.96
CA ASN A 204 8.70 12.57 4.38
C ASN A 204 8.88 11.58 5.54
N GLY A 205 7.91 10.68 5.75
CA GLY A 205 7.99 9.66 6.80
C GLY A 205 6.64 9.12 7.25
N GLY A 206 6.62 8.49 8.42
CA GLY A 206 5.42 7.89 8.98
C GLY A 206 5.14 6.48 8.45
N THR A 207 3.87 6.07 8.43
CA THR A 207 3.49 4.73 7.96
C THR A 207 3.18 4.78 6.48
N HIS A 208 3.75 3.84 5.73
CA HIS A 208 3.64 3.73 4.28
C HIS A 208 3.17 2.32 3.95
N VAL A 209 2.14 2.23 3.11
CA VAL A 209 1.63 0.97 2.55
C VAL A 209 1.63 1.12 1.05
N TYR A 210 2.08 0.10 0.33
CA TYR A 210 2.03 0.08 -1.13
C TYR A 210 1.43 -1.22 -1.64
N ALA A 211 0.78 -1.11 -2.79
CA ALA A 211 0.23 -2.23 -3.56
C ALA A 211 0.50 -2.03 -5.04
N TYR A 212 0.42 -3.11 -5.80
CA TYR A 212 0.41 -3.06 -7.26
C TYR A 212 -0.96 -3.46 -7.77
N ALA A 213 -1.49 -2.69 -8.72
CA ALA A 213 -2.72 -2.98 -9.44
C ALA A 213 -2.40 -3.14 -10.92
N THR A 214 -2.98 -4.16 -11.54
CA THR A 214 -2.90 -4.41 -12.98
C THR A 214 -4.30 -4.66 -13.50
N SER A 215 -4.57 -4.22 -14.72
CA SER A 215 -5.84 -4.50 -15.40
C SER A 215 -5.57 -5.04 -16.78
N GLU A 216 -6.50 -5.85 -17.27
CA GLU A 216 -6.61 -6.19 -18.68
C GLU A 216 -7.55 -5.19 -19.36
N ILE A 217 -7.28 -4.90 -20.62
CA ILE A 217 -8.16 -4.06 -21.44
C ILE A 217 -9.13 -5.00 -22.13
N VAL A 218 -10.42 -4.85 -21.86
CA VAL A 218 -11.48 -5.62 -22.50
C VAL A 218 -12.17 -4.70 -23.50
N THR A 219 -11.72 -4.72 -24.75
CA THR A 219 -12.29 -3.94 -25.86
C THR A 219 -13.20 -4.84 -26.72
N SER A 220 -14.44 -5.08 -26.30
CA SER A 220 -15.45 -5.59 -27.25
C SER A 220 -16.88 -5.16 -26.93
N ASP A 221 -17.62 -4.80 -27.97
CA ASP A 221 -19.10 -4.70 -27.97
C ASP A 221 -19.78 -6.06 -27.76
N ASN A 222 -19.02 -7.15 -27.87
CA ASN A 222 -19.42 -8.50 -27.46
C ASN A 222 -18.50 -8.96 -26.34
N GLY A 223 -18.48 -8.21 -25.23
CA GLY A 223 -17.81 -8.62 -24.01
C GLY A 223 -18.23 -10.05 -23.71
N CYS A 224 -17.29 -11.00 -23.75
CA CYS A 224 -17.45 -12.20 -22.96
C CYS A 224 -17.40 -11.71 -21.52
N VAL A 225 -18.56 -11.30 -21.03
CA VAL A 225 -18.93 -11.23 -19.63
C VAL A 225 -18.55 -12.60 -19.10
N CYS A 226 -17.41 -12.68 -18.42
CA CYS A 226 -17.23 -13.69 -17.40
C CYS A 226 -18.36 -13.42 -16.41
N ASP A 227 -19.43 -14.19 -16.59
CA ASP A 227 -20.61 -14.19 -15.77
C ASP A 227 -20.22 -14.53 -14.34
N CYS A 228 -19.93 -13.50 -13.56
CA CYS A 228 -19.70 -13.61 -12.12
C CYS A 228 -20.99 -14.00 -11.36
N SER A 229 -22.14 -14.22 -12.04
CA SER A 229 -23.33 -14.76 -11.38
C SER A 229 -23.18 -16.23 -10.96
N GLN A 230 -22.11 -16.92 -11.38
CA GLN A 230 -21.81 -18.27 -10.86
C GLN A 230 -21.06 -18.29 -9.52
N TYR A 231 -20.66 -17.14 -8.95
CA TYR A 231 -20.00 -17.07 -7.63
C TYR A 231 -20.84 -16.43 -6.52
N SER A 232 -22.16 -16.28 -6.72
CA SER A 232 -23.10 -15.98 -5.64
C SER A 232 -24.12 -17.09 -5.47
N GLY A 233 -23.68 -18.24 -4.93
CA GLY A 233 -24.59 -19.32 -4.58
C GLY A 233 -23.91 -20.49 -3.87
N ASN A 234 -24.17 -20.60 -2.58
CA ASN A 234 -24.04 -21.81 -1.75
C ASN A 234 -22.68 -22.09 -1.07
N SER A 235 -22.51 -21.45 0.08
CA SER A 235 -21.98 -22.13 1.28
C SER A 235 -22.80 -23.40 1.58
N GLY A 236 -22.20 -24.58 1.47
CA GLY A 236 -22.88 -25.84 1.82
C GLY A 236 -22.06 -27.11 1.57
N SER A 237 -21.24 -27.47 2.56
CA SER A 237 -20.88 -28.82 3.02
C SER A 237 -20.86 -30.05 2.07
N SER A 238 -19.74 -30.79 2.21
CA SER A 238 -19.58 -32.25 2.21
C SER A 238 -19.74 -33.08 0.92
N GLY A 239 -18.65 -33.74 0.54
CA GLY A 239 -18.62 -35.22 0.57
C GLY A 239 -18.61 -35.96 -0.76
N SER A 240 -17.66 -36.90 -0.84
CA SER A 240 -17.68 -38.18 -1.59
C SER A 240 -17.57 -38.20 -3.13
N SER A 241 -16.38 -38.65 -3.56
CA SER A 241 -16.12 -39.76 -4.49
C SER A 241 -17.28 -40.35 -5.33
N SER A 242 -17.06 -40.54 -6.65
CA SER A 242 -16.92 -41.86 -7.31
C SER A 242 -17.11 -41.81 -8.85
N GLY A 243 -16.40 -42.70 -9.55
CA GLY A 243 -16.74 -43.27 -10.88
C GLY A 243 -16.39 -42.41 -12.10
N SER A 244 -15.37 -42.69 -12.92
CA SER A 244 -15.06 -43.88 -13.75
C SER A 244 -15.92 -44.06 -15.01
N SER A 245 -15.23 -44.43 -16.10
CA SER A 245 -15.67 -44.89 -17.45
C SER A 245 -16.15 -43.81 -18.43
N GLY A 246 -15.82 -43.82 -19.72
CA GLY A 246 -15.13 -44.79 -20.59
C GLY A 246 -14.62 -44.08 -21.86
N SER A 247 -13.49 -44.49 -22.42
CA SER A 247 -13.39 -45.52 -23.48
C SER A 247 -13.68 -44.99 -24.90
N GLY A 248 -12.60 -44.66 -25.62
CA GLY A 248 -12.33 -45.19 -26.98
C GLY A 248 -13.10 -44.65 -28.18
N SER A 249 -12.37 -44.15 -29.17
CA SER A 249 -12.32 -44.79 -30.50
C SER A 249 -11.30 -44.10 -31.41
N SER A 250 -10.36 -44.90 -31.89
CA SER A 250 -9.35 -44.64 -32.92
C SER A 250 -9.88 -44.83 -34.35
N GLY A 251 -9.23 -44.18 -35.32
CA GLY A 251 -9.26 -44.54 -36.75
C GLY A 251 -9.97 -43.49 -37.63
N ALA A 252 -9.55 -43.19 -38.86
CA ALA A 252 -8.50 -43.75 -39.70
C ALA A 252 -8.14 -42.78 -40.83
N SER A 253 -6.94 -42.98 -41.36
CA SER A 253 -6.39 -42.59 -42.66
C SER A 253 -7.35 -42.58 -43.86
N GLY A 254 -7.09 -41.70 -44.83
CA GLY A 254 -7.64 -41.83 -46.18
C GLY A 254 -7.23 -40.71 -47.13
N SER A 255 -6.23 -40.99 -47.96
CA SER A 255 -5.65 -40.17 -49.03
C SER A 255 -6.59 -40.01 -50.23
N SER A 256 -6.54 -38.85 -50.89
CA SER A 256 -6.59 -38.64 -52.35
C SER A 256 -6.10 -37.24 -52.65
#